data_AF-A0A2K8U7N1-F1
#
_entry.id   AF-A0A2K8U7N1-F1
#
_cell.length_a   1.000
_cell.length_b   1.000
_cell.length_c   1.000
_cell.angle_alpha   90.00
_cell.angle_beta   90.00
_cell.angle_gamma   90.00
#
_symmetry.space_group_name_H-M   'P 1'
#
loop_
_entity.id
_entity.type
_entity.pdbx_description
1 polymer ?
#
loop_
_entity_poly.entity_id
_entity_poly.type
_entity_poly.pdbx_seq_one_letter_code
_entity_poly.pdbx_strand_id
1 'polypeptide(L)'
;MYKNQHHAQYQIAAAHQAASHGRSPVNPREAGADSAPILARLHALRTLDSHRVLPELILILGQLPAAQLEVQARCHALRKLERAVVQVAAVLAPGPMGAPAGASAQRTTLRGGRRAALSLEQRLYAAMAHNCVHLLHELDHGQGFFSDDHARGRAWAIRVAFRFFSRELLYAVKAGSAWPAGAWLALHELFVYLVMRGSVRPHGESPTLDEDEFDPELAYKRLLLIGLVADLCGCARIDREVAARLRHLAADARLIASDGLVGESGLIVVDVGLDRPAQLKTGSLDDPFRGWVLRVPDAFHALLLFLDPFHHHRIAGAAEHRP
;
A
#
# COMPACT_ATOMS: atom_id res chain seq x y z
N MET A 1 9.81 -41.50 12.18
CA MET A 1 8.76 -41.69 11.15
C MET A 1 7.41 -41.82 11.87
N TYR A 2 6.36 -41.15 11.35
CA TYR A 2 5.04 -40.90 11.97
C TYR A 2 4.97 -39.84 13.09
N LYS A 3 4.98 -38.54 12.73
CA LYS A 3 4.40 -37.46 13.57
C LYS A 3 4.16 -36.11 12.87
N ASN A 4 4.03 -36.05 11.53
CA ASN A 4 3.96 -34.78 10.78
C ASN A 4 2.77 -34.65 9.79
N GLN A 5 1.59 -35.16 10.11
CA GLN A 5 0.43 -35.04 9.19
C GLN A 5 -0.92 -34.63 9.82
N HIS A 6 -1.00 -34.30 11.12
CA HIS A 6 -2.29 -34.02 11.78
C HIS A 6 -2.42 -32.63 12.44
N HIS A 7 -1.59 -31.64 12.11
CA HIS A 7 -1.74 -30.26 12.62
C HIS A 7 -1.92 -29.18 11.53
N ALA A 8 -1.85 -29.53 10.25
CA ALA A 8 -1.97 -28.58 9.13
C ALA A 8 -3.39 -28.44 8.55
N GLN A 9 -4.42 -29.01 9.19
CA GLN A 9 -5.79 -29.05 8.63
C GLN A 9 -6.91 -28.55 9.57
N TYR A 10 -6.60 -28.04 10.77
CA TYR A 10 -7.63 -27.86 11.82
C TYR A 10 -7.91 -26.43 12.34
N GLN A 11 -7.43 -25.37 11.69
CA GLN A 11 -7.90 -24.00 12.06
C GLN A 11 -8.44 -23.14 10.90
N ILE A 12 -8.53 -23.71 9.69
CA ILE A 12 -9.14 -23.04 8.52
C ILE A 12 -10.60 -23.48 8.29
N ALA A 13 -11.13 -24.45 9.06
CA ALA A 13 -12.47 -25.01 8.82
C ALA A 13 -13.55 -24.66 9.89
N ALA A 14 -13.22 -24.00 11.01
CA ALA A 14 -14.17 -23.81 12.12
C ALA A 14 -14.88 -22.44 12.17
N ALA A 15 -14.56 -21.48 11.31
CA ALA A 15 -15.26 -20.20 11.20
C ALA A 15 -16.30 -20.14 10.06
N HIS A 16 -16.43 -21.21 9.28
CA HIS A 16 -17.24 -21.25 8.05
C HIS A 16 -18.66 -21.82 8.21
N GLN A 17 -19.17 -22.07 9.43
CA GLN A 17 -20.48 -22.73 9.63
C GLN A 17 -21.45 -22.09 10.64
N ALA A 18 -21.25 -20.84 11.09
CA ALA A 18 -22.13 -20.21 12.10
C ALA A 18 -22.86 -18.92 11.66
N ALA A 19 -22.95 -18.62 10.36
CA ALA A 19 -23.67 -17.42 9.89
C ALA A 19 -24.59 -17.64 8.66
N SER A 20 -24.96 -18.88 8.35
CA SER A 20 -26.19 -19.12 7.59
C SER A 20 -27.35 -19.05 8.59
N HIS A 21 -28.18 -18.02 8.57
CA HIS A 21 -29.62 -18.03 8.87
C HIS A 21 -30.16 -16.59 8.62
N GLY A 22 -30.94 -16.43 7.54
CA GLY A 22 -31.82 -15.28 7.34
C GLY A 22 -31.32 -14.14 6.44
N ARG A 23 -31.18 -14.37 5.13
CA ARG A 23 -31.34 -13.28 4.15
C ARG A 23 -32.27 -13.73 3.02
N SER A 24 -33.39 -13.02 2.90
CA SER A 24 -34.33 -13.13 1.77
C SER A 24 -33.62 -12.99 0.42
N PRO A 25 -34.08 -13.68 -0.63
CA PRO A 25 -33.59 -13.46 -1.98
C PRO A 25 -34.05 -12.07 -2.44
N VAL A 26 -33.11 -11.14 -2.55
CA VAL A 26 -33.34 -9.83 -3.19
C VAL A 26 -33.54 -10.09 -4.68
N ASN A 27 -34.64 -9.56 -5.22
CA ASN A 27 -35.00 -9.67 -6.63
C ASN A 27 -33.88 -9.06 -7.51
N PRO A 28 -33.31 -9.79 -8.49
CA PRO A 28 -32.24 -9.30 -9.36
C PRO A 28 -32.67 -8.21 -10.36
N ARG A 29 -33.91 -7.72 -10.29
CA ARG A 29 -34.44 -6.66 -11.17
C ARG A 29 -34.36 -5.25 -10.58
N GLU A 30 -34.06 -5.08 -9.29
CA GLU A 30 -33.95 -3.76 -8.65
C GLU A 30 -32.49 -3.27 -8.52
N ALA A 31 -31.49 -4.15 -8.67
CA ALA A 31 -30.07 -3.82 -8.52
C ALA A 31 -29.46 -2.97 -9.66
N GLY A 32 -30.20 -2.72 -10.74
CA GLY A 32 -29.73 -1.98 -11.91
C GLY A 32 -29.93 -0.46 -11.85
N ALA A 33 -30.74 0.06 -10.92
CA ALA A 33 -31.23 1.45 -10.96
C ALA A 33 -30.29 2.50 -10.31
N ASP A 34 -29.40 2.09 -9.40
CA ASP A 34 -28.64 3.03 -8.55
C ASP A 34 -27.24 3.44 -9.08
N SER A 35 -26.86 2.98 -10.28
CA SER A 35 -25.58 3.36 -10.91
C SER A 35 -25.65 4.66 -11.73
N ALA A 36 -26.85 5.01 -12.20
CA ALA A 36 -27.11 6.21 -13.02
C ALA A 36 -26.67 7.53 -12.37
N PRO A 37 -26.94 7.83 -11.07
CA PRO A 37 -26.55 9.11 -10.47
C PRO A 37 -25.02 9.25 -10.35
N ILE A 38 -24.31 8.17 -10.06
CA ILE A 38 -22.84 8.17 -9.97
C ILE A 38 -22.24 8.40 -11.35
N LEU A 39 -22.73 7.68 -12.38
CA LEU A 39 -22.29 7.86 -13.76
C LEU A 39 -22.60 9.27 -14.28
N ALA A 40 -23.78 9.83 -13.99
CA ALA A 40 -24.15 11.19 -14.35
C ALA A 40 -23.24 12.23 -13.68
N ARG A 41 -22.91 12.05 -12.39
CA ARG A 41 -21.94 12.91 -11.69
C ARG A 41 -20.55 12.82 -12.30
N LEU A 42 -20.10 11.63 -12.72
CA LEU A 42 -18.82 11.47 -13.44
C LEU A 42 -18.81 12.23 -14.77
N HIS A 43 -19.93 12.29 -15.48
CA HIS A 43 -20.05 13.10 -16.70
C HIS A 43 -19.98 14.61 -16.38
N ALA A 44 -20.63 15.05 -15.31
CA ALA A 44 -20.61 16.45 -14.86
C ALA A 44 -19.21 16.91 -14.39
N LEU A 45 -18.35 16.01 -13.90
CA LEU A 45 -16.98 16.37 -13.53
C LEU A 45 -16.17 16.95 -14.70
N ARG A 46 -16.51 16.59 -15.95
CA ARG A 46 -15.80 17.08 -17.15
C ARG A 46 -16.04 18.56 -17.44
N THR A 47 -17.08 19.14 -16.84
CA THR A 47 -17.49 20.55 -17.03
C THR A 47 -17.15 21.43 -15.84
N LEU A 48 -16.50 20.89 -14.80
CA LEU A 48 -16.14 21.64 -13.59
C LEU A 48 -14.72 22.21 -13.67
N ASP A 49 -14.52 23.36 -13.06
CA ASP A 49 -13.19 23.95 -12.86
C ASP A 49 -12.31 23.08 -11.96
N SER A 50 -10.99 23.08 -12.21
CA SER A 50 -9.99 22.27 -11.50
C SER A 50 -10.08 22.35 -9.97
N HIS A 51 -10.43 23.53 -9.41
CA HIS A 51 -10.58 23.75 -7.98
C HIS A 51 -11.82 23.09 -7.36
N ARG A 52 -12.89 22.85 -8.15
CA ARG A 52 -14.13 22.21 -7.69
C ARG A 52 -14.15 20.71 -7.97
N VAL A 53 -13.38 20.26 -8.96
CA VAL A 53 -13.28 18.83 -9.32
C VAL A 53 -12.70 17.98 -8.19
N LEU A 54 -11.69 18.49 -7.47
CA LEU A 54 -10.99 17.70 -6.44
C LEU A 54 -11.89 17.32 -5.24
N PRO A 55 -12.60 18.25 -4.58
CA PRO A 55 -13.53 17.88 -3.51
C PRO A 55 -14.66 16.96 -3.98
N GLU A 56 -15.22 17.19 -5.16
CA GLU A 56 -16.27 16.33 -5.72
C GLU A 56 -15.77 14.91 -6.01
N LEU A 57 -14.54 14.76 -6.54
CA LEU A 57 -13.93 13.44 -6.72
C LEU A 57 -13.76 12.70 -5.40
N ILE A 58 -13.32 13.39 -4.34
CA ILE A 58 -13.19 12.79 -3.00
C ILE A 58 -14.56 12.35 -2.48
N LEU A 59 -15.60 13.16 -2.66
CA LEU A 59 -16.96 12.81 -2.26
C LEU A 59 -17.50 11.60 -3.03
N ILE A 60 -17.32 11.56 -4.34
CA ILE A 60 -17.74 10.43 -5.19
C ILE A 60 -17.02 9.15 -4.77
N LEU A 61 -15.69 9.21 -4.58
CA LEU A 61 -14.91 8.06 -4.11
C LEU A 61 -15.31 7.64 -2.69
N GLY A 62 -15.66 8.56 -1.80
CA GLY A 62 -16.13 8.25 -0.46
C GLY A 62 -17.50 7.56 -0.42
N GLN A 63 -18.37 7.87 -1.39
CA GLN A 63 -19.71 7.27 -1.50
C GLN A 63 -19.69 5.92 -2.20
N LEU A 64 -18.69 5.66 -3.03
CA LEU A 64 -18.67 4.50 -3.90
C LEU A 64 -18.72 3.17 -3.13
N PRO A 65 -17.93 2.91 -2.07
CA PRO A 65 -17.99 1.62 -1.35
C PRO A 65 -19.38 1.25 -0.83
N ALA A 66 -20.17 2.25 -0.42
CA ALA A 66 -21.53 2.05 0.09
C ALA A 66 -22.61 1.98 -1.01
N ALA A 67 -22.27 2.33 -2.25
CA ALA A 67 -23.22 2.29 -3.36
C ALA A 67 -23.54 0.83 -3.75
N GLN A 68 -24.83 0.55 -3.97
CA GLN A 68 -25.29 -0.75 -4.48
C GLN A 68 -24.99 -0.83 -5.97
N LEU A 69 -23.80 -1.31 -6.30
CA LEU A 69 -23.35 -1.51 -7.67
C LEU A 69 -22.96 -2.96 -7.87
N GLU A 70 -23.29 -3.51 -9.04
CA GLU A 70 -22.66 -4.75 -9.48
C GLU A 70 -21.14 -4.57 -9.57
N VAL A 71 -20.38 -5.61 -9.20
CA VAL A 71 -18.91 -5.57 -9.13
C VAL A 71 -18.28 -5.10 -10.45
N GLN A 72 -18.83 -5.52 -11.59
CA GLN A 72 -18.36 -5.09 -12.91
C GLN A 72 -18.64 -3.61 -13.18
N ALA A 73 -19.82 -3.12 -12.79
CA ALA A 73 -20.16 -1.70 -12.89
C ALA A 73 -19.24 -0.85 -12.00
N ARG A 74 -18.93 -1.31 -10.78
CA ARG A 74 -17.97 -0.65 -9.88
C ARG A 74 -16.56 -0.62 -10.47
N CYS A 75 -16.07 -1.74 -11.00
CA CYS A 75 -14.78 -1.82 -11.69
C CYS A 75 -14.69 -0.79 -12.82
N HIS A 76 -15.72 -0.72 -13.68
CA HIS A 76 -15.77 0.24 -14.78
C HIS A 76 -15.81 1.70 -14.32
N ALA A 77 -16.62 2.00 -13.29
CA ALA A 77 -16.68 3.32 -12.69
C ALA A 77 -15.32 3.75 -12.12
N LEU A 78 -14.63 2.86 -11.39
CA LEU A 78 -13.31 3.13 -10.83
C LEU A 78 -12.24 3.32 -11.92
N ARG A 79 -12.29 2.58 -13.03
CA ARG A 79 -11.40 2.80 -14.18
C ARG A 79 -11.57 4.19 -14.81
N LYS A 80 -12.82 4.67 -14.89
CA LYS A 80 -13.10 6.04 -15.37
C LYS A 80 -12.57 7.09 -14.38
N LEU A 81 -12.82 6.86 -13.09
CA LEU A 81 -12.35 7.73 -12.01
C LEU A 81 -10.82 7.80 -11.93
N GLU A 82 -10.13 6.68 -12.12
CA GLU A 82 -8.66 6.60 -12.13
C GLU A 82 -8.05 7.66 -13.05
N ARG A 83 -8.58 7.79 -14.28
CA ARG A 83 -8.09 8.77 -15.26
C ARG A 83 -8.31 10.20 -14.78
N ALA A 84 -9.49 10.49 -14.24
CA ALA A 84 -9.81 11.82 -13.70
C ALA A 84 -8.92 12.17 -12.50
N VAL A 85 -8.72 11.21 -11.58
CA VAL A 85 -7.82 11.35 -10.42
C VAL A 85 -6.39 11.65 -10.88
N VAL A 86 -5.88 10.92 -11.86
CA VAL A 86 -4.51 11.14 -12.39
C VAL A 86 -4.38 12.51 -13.06
N GLN A 87 -5.38 12.95 -13.83
CA GLN A 87 -5.38 14.26 -14.47
C GLN A 87 -5.40 15.40 -13.45
N VAL A 88 -6.29 15.33 -12.47
CA VAL A 88 -6.41 16.34 -11.41
C VAL A 88 -5.14 16.39 -10.57
N ALA A 89 -4.58 15.23 -10.21
CA ALA A 89 -3.31 15.13 -9.52
C ALA A 89 -2.15 15.79 -10.31
N ALA A 90 -2.11 15.63 -11.63
CA ALA A 90 -1.06 16.24 -12.47
C ALA A 90 -1.16 17.78 -12.49
N VAL A 91 -2.36 18.33 -12.40
CA VAL A 91 -2.60 19.79 -12.32
C VAL A 91 -2.23 20.34 -10.94
N LEU A 92 -2.42 19.55 -9.89
CA LEU A 92 -2.18 19.95 -8.49
C LEU A 92 -0.74 19.73 -8.03
N ALA A 93 -0.01 18.82 -8.67
CA ALA A 93 1.36 18.51 -8.28
C ALA A 93 2.22 19.78 -8.37
N PRO A 94 2.89 20.20 -7.28
CA PRO A 94 3.92 21.23 -7.39
C PRO A 94 4.97 20.73 -8.40
N GLY A 95 5.34 21.60 -9.34
CA GLY A 95 6.16 21.25 -10.51
C GLY A 95 7.46 20.50 -10.18
N PRO A 96 8.13 19.93 -11.22
CA PRO A 96 9.33 19.12 -11.02
C PRO A 96 10.46 19.98 -10.45
N MET A 97 11.02 19.51 -9.32
CA MET A 97 12.27 19.93 -8.68
C MET A 97 12.67 21.41 -8.87
N GLY A 98 12.31 22.30 -7.95
CA GLY A 98 13.03 23.57 -7.83
C GLY A 98 12.26 24.77 -7.30
N ALA A 99 10.93 24.72 -7.19
CA ALA A 99 10.21 25.84 -6.57
C ALA A 99 10.07 25.59 -5.06
N PRO A 100 10.65 26.44 -4.18
CA PRO A 100 10.23 26.43 -2.79
C PRO A 100 8.73 26.70 -2.79
N ALA A 101 7.96 25.89 -2.08
CA ALA A 101 6.52 26.06 -1.92
C ALA A 101 6.24 27.39 -1.18
N GLY A 102 6.32 28.48 -1.93
CA GLY A 102 5.91 29.80 -1.50
C GLY A 102 4.39 29.85 -1.47
N ALA A 103 3.85 30.12 -0.29
CA ALA A 103 2.52 30.66 -0.08
C ALA A 103 1.31 29.75 -0.43
N SER A 104 1.24 28.56 0.15
CA SER A 104 -0.07 27.97 0.52
C SER A 104 -0.02 26.92 1.64
N ALA A 105 1.17 26.52 2.09
CA ALA A 105 1.31 25.91 3.40
C ALA A 105 1.07 26.99 4.46
N GLN A 106 -0.19 27.20 4.84
CA GLN A 106 -0.53 27.74 6.14
C GLN A 106 0.24 26.92 7.17
N ARG A 107 1.36 27.48 7.61
CA ARG A 107 2.16 27.00 8.74
C ARG A 107 1.31 27.15 9.98
N THR A 108 0.46 26.16 10.23
CA THR A 108 0.01 25.89 11.59
C THR A 108 1.05 24.95 12.22
N THR A 109 2.28 25.45 12.37
CA THR A 109 3.22 24.91 13.34
C THR A 109 2.75 25.32 14.72
N LEU A 110 1.67 24.69 15.19
CA LEU A 110 1.42 24.59 16.61
C LEU A 110 2.14 23.33 17.08
N ARG A 111 3.27 23.56 17.77
CA ARG A 111 3.86 22.61 18.72
C ARG A 111 2.73 21.99 19.55
N GLY A 112 2.48 20.71 19.34
CA GLY A 112 1.52 19.94 20.12
C GLY A 112 0.65 19.02 19.26
N GLY A 113 1.05 17.76 19.15
CA GLY A 113 0.19 16.57 19.14
C GLY A 113 -1.03 16.46 18.21
N ARG A 114 -1.31 17.40 17.32
CA ARG A 114 -2.41 17.29 16.35
C ARG A 114 -1.87 16.72 15.06
N ARG A 115 -2.29 15.49 14.74
CA ARG A 115 -2.14 14.85 13.43
C ARG A 115 -2.37 15.90 12.36
N ALA A 116 -1.32 16.23 11.59
CA ALA A 116 -1.45 17.16 10.48
C ALA A 116 -2.56 16.63 9.55
N ALA A 117 -3.57 17.45 9.29
CA ALA A 117 -4.67 17.04 8.42
C ALA A 117 -4.12 16.74 7.03
N LEU A 118 -4.53 15.59 6.45
CA LEU A 118 -4.12 15.20 5.10
C LEU A 118 -4.49 16.30 4.09
N SER A 119 -3.59 16.58 3.16
CA SER A 119 -3.92 17.46 2.03
C SER A 119 -5.07 16.86 1.21
N LEU A 120 -5.81 17.69 0.47
CA LEU A 120 -6.89 17.18 -0.40
C LEU A 120 -6.36 16.17 -1.43
N GLU A 121 -5.13 16.34 -1.90
CA GLU A 121 -4.46 15.40 -2.80
C GLU A 121 -4.19 14.04 -2.12
N GLN A 122 -3.66 14.05 -0.90
CA GLN A 122 -3.45 12.81 -0.13
C GLN A 122 -4.77 12.11 0.17
N ARG A 123 -5.83 12.86 0.51
CA ARG A 123 -7.18 12.31 0.69
C ARG A 123 -7.72 11.67 -0.57
N LEU A 124 -7.44 12.25 -1.75
CA LEU A 124 -7.83 11.69 -3.04
C LEU A 124 -7.10 10.36 -3.30
N TYR A 125 -5.80 10.30 -3.04
CA TYR A 125 -5.01 9.08 -3.20
C TYR A 125 -5.47 7.97 -2.26
N ALA A 126 -5.64 8.29 -0.97
CA ALA A 126 -6.14 7.35 0.03
C ALA A 126 -7.54 6.81 -0.34
N ALA A 127 -8.45 7.69 -0.76
CA ALA A 127 -9.80 7.29 -1.17
C ALA A 127 -9.76 6.36 -2.39
N MET A 128 -8.91 6.63 -3.38
CA MET A 128 -8.78 5.78 -4.56
C MET A 128 -8.14 4.43 -4.22
N ALA A 129 -7.09 4.40 -3.39
CA ALA A 129 -6.46 3.17 -2.93
C ALA A 129 -7.47 2.28 -2.17
N HIS A 130 -8.21 2.86 -1.21
CA HIS A 130 -9.21 2.15 -0.42
C HIS A 130 -10.32 1.55 -1.30
N ASN A 131 -10.80 2.30 -2.29
CA ASN A 131 -11.79 1.80 -3.24
C ASN A 131 -11.27 0.63 -4.09
N CYS A 132 -10.01 0.65 -4.49
CA CYS A 132 -9.41 -0.47 -5.21
C CYS A 132 -9.26 -1.72 -4.34
N VAL A 133 -8.91 -1.57 -3.06
CA VAL A 133 -8.87 -2.67 -2.09
C VAL A 133 -10.28 -3.23 -1.86
N HIS A 134 -11.28 -2.37 -1.70
CA HIS A 134 -12.67 -2.80 -1.58
C HIS A 134 -13.16 -3.58 -2.81
N LEU A 135 -12.90 -3.06 -4.02
CA LEU A 135 -13.23 -3.76 -5.26
C LEU A 135 -12.51 -5.12 -5.35
N LEU A 136 -11.25 -5.19 -4.92
CA LEU A 136 -10.49 -6.44 -4.90
C LEU A 136 -11.17 -7.49 -4.02
N HIS A 137 -11.63 -7.10 -2.83
CA HIS A 137 -12.43 -7.99 -1.99
C HIS A 137 -13.73 -8.41 -2.67
N GLU A 138 -14.52 -7.48 -3.23
CA GLU A 138 -15.77 -7.82 -3.92
C GLU A 138 -15.57 -8.80 -5.07
N LEU A 139 -14.52 -8.60 -5.88
CA LEU A 139 -14.11 -9.54 -6.92
C LEU A 139 -13.85 -10.92 -6.29
N ASP A 140 -12.95 -11.00 -5.31
CA ASP A 140 -12.53 -12.26 -4.72
C ASP A 140 -13.64 -13.03 -3.95
N HIS A 141 -14.74 -12.37 -3.57
CA HIS A 141 -15.93 -12.98 -2.93
C HIS A 141 -16.99 -13.49 -3.93
N GLY A 142 -16.94 -13.07 -5.20
CA GLY A 142 -17.91 -13.48 -6.21
C GLY A 142 -17.86 -14.98 -6.49
N GLN A 143 -18.89 -15.73 -6.08
CA GLN A 143 -19.04 -17.14 -6.38
C GLN A 143 -19.48 -17.32 -7.85
N GLY A 144 -18.54 -17.45 -8.78
CA GLY A 144 -18.88 -17.83 -10.15
C GLY A 144 -17.80 -17.47 -11.16
N PHE A 145 -17.18 -18.51 -11.71
CA PHE A 145 -16.31 -18.56 -12.90
C PHE A 145 -15.24 -17.46 -13.03
N PHE A 146 -13.97 -17.89 -12.95
CA PHE A 146 -12.80 -17.11 -13.36
C PHE A 146 -12.90 -16.76 -14.85
N SER A 147 -13.58 -15.66 -15.16
CA SER A 147 -13.55 -15.07 -16.51
C SER A 147 -12.28 -14.25 -16.69
N ASP A 148 -11.81 -14.10 -17.92
CA ASP A 148 -10.67 -13.24 -18.22
C ASP A 148 -10.93 -11.79 -17.78
N ASP A 149 -12.19 -11.33 -17.85
CA ASP A 149 -12.58 -10.02 -17.35
C ASP A 149 -12.39 -9.87 -15.84
N HIS A 150 -12.68 -10.94 -15.09
CA HIS A 150 -12.45 -10.99 -13.66
C HIS A 150 -10.95 -10.89 -13.33
N ALA A 151 -10.12 -11.72 -13.97
CA ALA A 151 -8.67 -11.69 -13.79
C ALA A 151 -8.07 -10.31 -14.16
N ARG A 152 -8.51 -9.73 -15.29
CA ARG A 152 -8.11 -8.38 -15.71
C ARG A 152 -8.58 -7.30 -14.75
N GLY A 153 -9.78 -7.41 -14.19
CA GLY A 153 -10.32 -6.52 -13.16
C GLY A 153 -9.46 -6.55 -11.91
N ARG A 154 -9.13 -7.76 -11.45
CA ARG A 154 -8.31 -8.01 -10.27
C ARG A 154 -6.88 -7.48 -10.41
N ALA A 155 -6.19 -7.83 -11.49
CA ALA A 155 -4.83 -7.34 -11.78
C ALA A 155 -4.79 -5.81 -11.88
N TRP A 156 -5.79 -5.21 -12.53
CA TRP A 156 -5.93 -3.76 -12.59
C TRP A 156 -6.11 -3.14 -11.18
N ALA A 157 -6.98 -3.69 -10.34
CA ALA A 157 -7.25 -3.16 -8.99
C ALA A 157 -5.99 -3.20 -8.11
N ILE A 158 -5.23 -4.30 -8.16
CA ILE A 158 -3.96 -4.47 -7.44
C ILE A 158 -2.96 -3.40 -7.85
N ARG A 159 -2.69 -3.28 -9.17
CA ARG A 159 -1.75 -2.30 -9.72
C ARG A 159 -2.13 -0.87 -9.33
N VAL A 160 -3.42 -0.54 -9.42
CA VAL A 160 -3.90 0.82 -9.10
C VAL A 160 -3.82 1.10 -7.60
N ALA A 161 -4.16 0.14 -6.73
CA ALA A 161 -4.02 0.29 -5.28
C ALA A 161 -2.57 0.58 -4.89
N PHE A 162 -1.61 -0.24 -5.34
CA PHE A 162 -0.18 -0.02 -5.09
C PHE A 162 0.30 1.32 -5.62
N ARG A 163 -0.16 1.74 -6.80
CA ARG A 163 0.22 3.04 -7.36
C ARG A 163 -0.26 4.20 -6.49
N PHE A 164 -1.46 4.13 -5.93
CA PHE A 164 -1.98 5.20 -5.06
C PHE A 164 -1.37 5.18 -3.66
N PHE A 165 -1.13 4.02 -3.05
CA PHE A 165 -0.32 3.92 -1.84
C PHE A 165 1.09 4.48 -2.06
N SER A 166 1.72 4.15 -3.19
CA SER A 166 3.04 4.68 -3.55
C SER A 166 3.02 6.20 -3.65
N ARG A 167 2.00 6.79 -4.28
CA ARG A 167 1.87 8.25 -4.40
C ARG A 167 1.69 8.91 -3.05
N GLU A 168 0.84 8.37 -2.19
CA GLU A 168 0.58 8.89 -0.84
C GLU A 168 1.86 8.87 0.02
N LEU A 169 2.57 7.75 0.06
CA LEU A 169 3.81 7.61 0.84
C LEU A 169 4.94 8.49 0.27
N LEU A 170 5.12 8.51 -1.05
CA LEU A 170 6.13 9.37 -1.69
C LEU A 170 5.81 10.86 -1.55
N TYR A 171 4.54 11.23 -1.43
CA TYR A 171 4.16 12.60 -1.13
C TYR A 171 4.69 13.02 0.24
N ALA A 172 4.52 12.17 1.27
CA ALA A 172 5.05 12.44 2.60
C ALA A 172 6.58 12.58 2.61
N VAL A 173 7.29 11.72 1.86
CA VAL A 173 8.74 11.84 1.66
C VAL A 173 9.11 13.18 1.05
N LYS A 174 8.45 13.57 -0.06
CA LYS A 174 8.72 14.86 -0.74
C LYS A 174 8.41 16.06 0.13
N ALA A 175 7.35 15.99 0.93
CA ALA A 175 6.94 17.06 1.83
C ALA A 175 7.79 17.10 3.12
N GLY A 176 8.63 16.09 3.37
CA GLY A 176 9.33 15.93 4.65
C GLY A 176 8.37 15.82 5.84
N SER A 177 7.15 15.32 5.61
CA SER A 177 6.11 15.22 6.64
C SER A 177 6.05 13.82 7.23
N ALA A 178 5.38 13.69 8.36
CA ALA A 178 5.06 12.38 8.92
C ALA A 178 4.25 11.53 7.92
N TRP A 179 4.37 10.21 8.05
CA TRP A 179 3.56 9.26 7.30
C TRP A 179 2.06 9.52 7.54
N PRO A 180 1.21 9.45 6.49
CA PRO A 180 -0.23 9.51 6.65
C PRO A 180 -0.71 8.38 7.58
N ALA A 181 -1.54 8.72 8.56
CA ALA A 181 -2.03 7.74 9.52
C ALA A 181 -2.85 6.64 8.81
N GLY A 182 -2.49 5.39 9.06
CA GLY A 182 -3.08 4.18 8.50
C GLY A 182 -2.53 3.76 7.15
N ALA A 183 -1.67 4.56 6.50
CA ALA A 183 -1.21 4.26 5.13
C ALA A 183 -0.29 3.04 5.07
N TRP A 184 0.60 2.86 6.05
CA TRP A 184 1.48 1.70 6.11
C TRP A 184 0.70 0.45 6.49
N LEU A 185 -0.19 0.56 7.47
CA LEU A 185 -1.05 -0.54 7.88
C LEU A 185 -1.91 -1.04 6.71
N ALA A 186 -2.57 -0.14 5.98
CA ALA A 186 -3.39 -0.51 4.82
C ALA A 186 -2.57 -1.15 3.70
N LEU A 187 -1.34 -0.69 3.46
CA LEU A 187 -0.42 -1.30 2.50
C LEU A 187 0.02 -2.71 2.95
N HIS A 188 0.33 -2.88 4.24
CA HIS A 188 0.69 -4.16 4.82
C HIS A 188 -0.47 -5.16 4.74
N GLU A 189 -1.69 -4.73 5.08
CA GLU A 189 -2.90 -5.53 4.97
C GLU A 189 -3.17 -5.96 3.54
N LEU A 190 -3.03 -5.07 2.55
CA LEU A 190 -3.14 -5.42 1.14
C LEU A 190 -2.09 -6.47 0.76
N PHE A 191 -0.83 -6.29 1.15
CA PHE A 191 0.21 -7.26 0.80
C PHE A 191 -0.02 -8.63 1.45
N VAL A 192 -0.36 -8.66 2.74
CA VAL A 192 -0.75 -9.90 3.45
C VAL A 192 -1.95 -10.57 2.77
N TYR A 193 -2.96 -9.79 2.37
CA TYR A 193 -4.11 -10.29 1.64
C TYR A 193 -3.70 -11.00 0.34
N LEU A 194 -2.80 -10.40 -0.44
CA LEU A 194 -2.31 -10.99 -1.68
C LEU A 194 -1.50 -12.26 -1.45
N VAL A 195 -0.70 -12.33 -0.39
CA VAL A 195 0.02 -13.54 0.02
C VAL A 195 -0.96 -14.66 0.39
N MET A 196 -1.98 -14.36 1.22
CA MET A 196 -2.99 -15.35 1.63
C MET A 196 -3.82 -15.88 0.45
N ARG A 197 -4.06 -15.04 -0.57
CA ARG A 197 -4.74 -15.44 -1.82
C ARG A 197 -3.80 -16.12 -2.83
N GLY A 198 -2.54 -16.38 -2.48
CA GLY A 198 -1.56 -17.03 -3.34
C GLY A 198 -1.14 -16.21 -4.56
N SER A 199 -1.44 -14.91 -4.58
CA SER A 199 -1.05 -13.99 -5.67
C SER A 199 0.38 -13.49 -5.55
N VAL A 200 0.98 -13.67 -4.36
CA VAL A 200 2.38 -13.39 -4.08
C VAL A 200 2.95 -14.54 -3.29
N ARG A 201 4.18 -14.94 -3.61
CA ARG A 201 4.92 -15.96 -2.86
C ARG A 201 6.25 -15.35 -2.38
N PRO A 202 6.31 -14.81 -1.14
CA PRO A 202 7.44 -14.01 -0.68
C PRO A 202 8.80 -14.74 -0.60
N HIS A 203 8.87 -16.02 -0.96
CA HIS A 203 10.03 -16.91 -0.79
C HIS A 203 10.30 -17.82 -1.99
N GLY A 204 9.57 -17.64 -3.10
CA GLY A 204 9.66 -18.49 -4.27
C GLY A 204 10.38 -17.83 -5.44
N GLU A 205 10.76 -18.62 -6.44
CA GLU A 205 10.91 -18.08 -7.79
C GLU A 205 9.58 -17.39 -8.12
N SER A 206 9.64 -16.08 -8.36
CA SER A 206 8.48 -15.34 -8.84
C SER A 206 7.97 -16.11 -10.06
N PRO A 207 6.68 -16.45 -10.16
CA PRO A 207 6.16 -17.01 -11.40
C PRO A 207 6.68 -16.12 -12.52
N THR A 208 7.16 -16.69 -13.62
CA THR A 208 7.62 -15.91 -14.78
C THR A 208 6.42 -15.09 -15.28
N LEU A 209 6.28 -13.90 -14.72
CA LEU A 209 5.37 -12.88 -15.14
C LEU A 209 5.85 -12.45 -16.52
N ASP A 210 4.93 -12.23 -17.45
CA ASP A 210 5.28 -11.54 -18.70
C ASP A 210 6.00 -10.23 -18.33
N GLU A 211 6.99 -9.80 -19.12
CA GLU A 211 7.81 -8.60 -18.80
C GLU A 211 6.97 -7.32 -18.59
N ASP A 212 5.72 -7.31 -19.07
CA ASP A 212 4.75 -6.22 -18.92
C ASP A 212 3.80 -6.36 -17.70
N GLU A 213 3.86 -7.46 -16.96
CA GLU A 213 2.95 -7.73 -15.85
C GLU A 213 3.43 -7.07 -14.54
N PHE A 214 2.47 -6.52 -13.80
CA PHE A 214 2.76 -5.77 -12.57
C PHE A 214 3.12 -6.73 -11.43
N ASP A 215 4.34 -6.61 -10.91
CA ASP A 215 4.80 -7.36 -9.73
C ASP A 215 4.45 -6.60 -8.41
N PRO A 216 3.45 -7.05 -7.63
CA PRO A 216 3.10 -6.45 -6.35
C PRO A 216 4.17 -6.66 -5.27
N GLU A 217 4.96 -7.73 -5.32
CA GLU A 217 6.05 -7.96 -4.36
C GLU A 217 7.18 -6.95 -4.56
N LEU A 218 7.61 -6.77 -5.82
CA LEU A 218 8.60 -5.77 -6.16
C LEU A 218 8.12 -4.36 -5.75
N ALA A 219 6.86 -4.03 -6.02
CA ALA A 219 6.28 -2.75 -5.63
C ALA A 219 6.28 -2.56 -4.10
N TYR A 220 5.92 -3.60 -3.35
CA TYR A 220 5.92 -3.57 -1.89
C TYR A 220 7.34 -3.44 -1.31
N LYS A 221 8.29 -4.28 -1.75
CA LYS A 221 9.71 -4.22 -1.34
C LYS A 221 10.31 -2.84 -1.60
N ARG A 222 10.02 -2.26 -2.76
CA ARG A 222 10.47 -0.91 -3.10
C ARG A 222 9.95 0.13 -2.11
N LEU A 223 8.67 0.08 -1.74
CA LEU A 223 8.12 1.00 -0.75
C LEU A 223 8.76 0.79 0.61
N LEU A 224 8.93 -0.46 1.07
CA LEU A 224 9.62 -0.77 2.33
C LEU A 224 11.02 -0.16 2.38
N LEU A 225 11.81 -0.29 1.30
CA LEU A 225 13.15 0.30 1.22
C LEU A 225 13.12 1.83 1.25
N ILE A 226 12.15 2.46 0.58
CA ILE A 226 11.96 3.93 0.65
C ILE A 226 11.64 4.35 2.08
N GLY A 227 10.71 3.67 2.74
CA GLY A 227 10.33 3.95 4.12
C GLY A 227 11.50 3.76 5.09
N LEU A 228 12.28 2.70 4.92
CA LEU A 228 13.46 2.42 5.73
C LEU A 228 14.52 3.53 5.56
N VAL A 229 14.84 3.93 4.33
CA VAL A 229 15.81 5.02 4.09
C VAL A 229 15.29 6.34 4.65
N ALA A 230 13.99 6.61 4.54
CA ALA A 230 13.38 7.83 5.06
C ALA A 230 13.48 7.88 6.60
N ASP A 231 13.28 6.76 7.28
CA ASP A 231 13.41 6.66 8.74
C ASP A 231 14.88 6.73 9.21
N LEU A 232 15.81 6.10 8.49
CA LEU A 232 17.23 6.05 8.89
C LEU A 232 18.03 7.32 8.53
N CYS A 233 17.81 7.87 7.34
CA CYS A 233 18.60 8.96 6.77
C CYS A 233 17.81 10.27 6.63
N GLY A 234 16.49 10.24 6.86
CA GLY A 234 15.60 11.37 6.66
C GLY A 234 15.05 11.48 5.23
N CYS A 235 13.79 11.89 5.12
CA CYS A 235 13.07 12.01 3.83
C CYS A 235 13.78 12.89 2.79
N ALA A 236 14.49 13.94 3.23
CA ALA A 236 15.18 14.90 2.35
C ALA A 236 16.33 14.28 1.54
N ARG A 237 16.80 13.08 1.91
CA ARG A 237 17.88 12.35 1.21
C ARG A 237 17.38 11.47 0.07
N ILE A 238 16.06 11.32 -0.10
CA ILE A 238 15.46 10.48 -1.14
C ILE A 238 15.11 11.36 -2.34
N ASP A 239 16.11 11.62 -3.18
CA ASP A 239 15.91 12.25 -4.47
C ASP A 239 15.49 11.25 -5.56
N ARG A 240 15.41 11.72 -6.81
CA ARG A 240 15.03 10.89 -7.96
C ARG A 240 16.03 9.76 -8.24
N GLU A 241 17.32 10.00 -8.03
CA GLU A 241 18.39 9.03 -8.28
C GLU A 241 18.36 7.93 -7.21
N VAL A 242 18.28 8.31 -5.94
CA VAL A 242 18.12 7.37 -4.82
C VAL A 242 16.87 6.54 -5.01
N ALA A 243 15.73 7.15 -5.36
CA ALA A 243 14.49 6.43 -5.62
C ALA A 243 14.57 5.46 -6.82
N ALA A 244 15.43 5.73 -7.80
CA ALA A 244 15.71 4.83 -8.92
C ALA A 244 16.60 3.66 -8.46
N ARG A 245 17.67 3.92 -7.71
CA ARG A 245 18.54 2.88 -7.13
C ARG A 245 17.77 1.93 -6.22
N LEU A 246 16.89 2.46 -5.36
CA LEU A 246 16.04 1.65 -4.48
C LEU A 246 15.09 0.72 -5.25
N ARG A 247 14.70 1.07 -6.48
CA ARG A 247 13.90 0.18 -7.33
C ARG A 247 14.71 -1.04 -7.77
N HIS A 248 15.98 -0.86 -8.14
CA HIS A 248 16.85 -1.97 -8.51
C HIS A 248 17.16 -2.85 -7.30
N LEU A 249 17.50 -2.24 -6.16
CA LEU A 249 17.76 -2.98 -4.92
C LEU A 249 16.54 -3.76 -4.41
N ALA A 250 15.33 -3.28 -4.68
CA ALA A 250 14.10 -3.99 -4.35
C ALA A 250 13.95 -5.31 -5.12
N ALA A 251 14.49 -5.42 -6.33
CA ALA A 251 14.45 -6.66 -7.11
C ALA A 251 15.29 -7.76 -6.45
N ASP A 252 16.44 -7.39 -5.91
CA ASP A 252 17.36 -8.32 -5.23
C ASP A 252 16.98 -8.60 -3.77
N ALA A 253 16.17 -7.72 -3.17
CA ALA A 253 15.70 -7.88 -1.80
C ALA A 253 14.71 -9.06 -1.66
N ARG A 254 14.69 -9.69 -0.49
CA ARG A 254 13.85 -10.85 -0.18
C ARG A 254 13.08 -10.66 1.12
N LEU A 255 11.83 -11.10 1.15
CA LEU A 255 11.01 -11.09 2.37
C LEU A 255 11.04 -12.49 2.98
N ILE A 256 11.69 -12.65 4.13
CA ILE A 256 11.81 -13.93 4.82
C ILE A 256 10.80 -13.97 5.97
N ALA A 257 10.29 -15.16 6.32
CA ALA A 257 9.36 -15.29 7.43
C ALA A 257 10.17 -15.09 8.72
N SER A 258 9.57 -14.53 9.76
CA SER A 258 10.26 -14.38 11.05
C SER A 258 10.60 -15.71 11.72
N ASP A 259 9.89 -16.78 11.34
CA ASP A 259 10.05 -18.10 11.93
C ASP A 259 11.47 -18.63 11.70
N GLY A 260 12.14 -18.99 12.80
CA GLY A 260 13.52 -19.49 12.77
C GLY A 260 14.61 -18.42 12.81
N LEU A 261 14.26 -17.13 12.91
CA LEU A 261 15.23 -16.02 13.03
C LEU A 261 15.38 -15.49 14.47
N VAL A 262 14.78 -16.18 15.45
CA VAL A 262 14.89 -15.84 16.88
C VAL A 262 16.35 -15.92 17.32
N GLY A 263 16.83 -14.89 18.01
CA GLY A 263 18.21 -14.73 18.45
C GLY A 263 19.12 -13.99 17.45
N GLU A 264 18.72 -13.85 16.18
CA GLU A 264 19.49 -13.06 15.21
C GLU A 264 19.36 -11.55 15.48
N SER A 265 20.44 -10.80 15.25
CA SER A 265 20.52 -9.35 15.43
C SER A 265 20.72 -8.60 14.12
N GLY A 266 20.44 -7.29 14.11
CA GLY A 266 20.64 -6.45 12.92
C GLY A 266 19.64 -6.73 11.80
N LEU A 267 18.46 -7.25 12.15
CA LEU A 267 17.43 -7.61 11.19
C LEU A 267 16.64 -6.36 10.76
N ILE A 268 16.25 -6.30 9.48
CA ILE A 268 15.28 -5.32 9.01
C ILE A 268 13.90 -5.97 9.12
N VAL A 269 13.12 -5.53 10.11
CA VAL A 269 11.84 -6.09 10.50
C VAL A 269 10.69 -5.34 9.82
N VAL A 270 9.75 -6.09 9.26
CA VAL A 270 8.50 -5.62 8.65
C VAL A 270 7.34 -6.20 9.45
N ASP A 271 6.95 -5.51 10.52
CA ASP A 271 5.80 -5.89 11.35
C ASP A 271 4.51 -5.39 10.71
N VAL A 272 3.71 -6.33 10.17
CA VAL A 272 2.49 -5.99 9.44
C VAL A 272 1.34 -5.55 10.33
N GLY A 273 1.47 -5.69 11.66
CA GLY A 273 0.49 -5.20 12.62
C GLY A 273 0.63 -3.71 12.93
N LEU A 274 1.67 -3.04 12.42
CA LEU A 274 2.02 -1.68 12.80
C LEU A 274 1.96 -0.72 11.60
N ASP A 275 1.49 0.50 11.85
CA ASP A 275 1.39 1.55 10.85
C ASP A 275 2.72 2.30 10.68
N ARG A 276 3.75 1.58 10.21
CA ARG A 276 5.11 2.11 10.03
C ARG A 276 5.87 1.33 8.96
N PRO A 277 6.92 1.91 8.35
CA PRO A 277 7.74 1.18 7.38
C PRO A 277 8.58 0.07 8.04
N ALA A 278 9.39 -0.61 7.21
CA ALA A 278 10.42 -1.51 7.70
C ALA A 278 11.39 -0.81 8.66
N GLN A 279 11.84 -1.51 9.71
CA GLN A 279 12.70 -0.96 10.74
C GLN A 279 13.95 -1.80 10.95
N LEU A 280 15.10 -1.15 11.13
CA LEU A 280 16.31 -1.85 11.58
C LEU A 280 16.21 -2.15 13.08
N LYS A 281 16.10 -3.44 13.44
CA LYS A 281 16.20 -3.92 14.81
C LYS A 281 17.67 -4.22 15.11
N THR A 282 18.31 -3.39 15.94
CA THR A 282 19.71 -3.55 16.33
C THR A 282 19.93 -4.69 17.32
N GLY A 283 18.98 -4.91 18.23
CA GLY A 283 18.98 -6.03 19.18
C GLY A 283 18.63 -7.37 18.54
N SER A 284 18.79 -8.45 19.31
CA SER A 284 18.33 -9.79 18.93
C SER A 284 16.81 -9.82 18.76
N LEU A 285 16.32 -10.65 17.85
CA LEU A 285 14.90 -10.96 17.76
C LEU A 285 14.50 -11.89 18.91
N ASP A 286 13.70 -11.37 19.85
CA ASP A 286 13.35 -12.10 21.07
C ASP A 286 12.26 -13.14 20.85
N ASP A 287 11.26 -12.81 20.01
CA ASP A 287 10.12 -13.65 19.69
C ASP A 287 9.77 -13.56 18.19
N PRO A 288 9.15 -14.61 17.61
CA PRO A 288 8.54 -14.50 16.28
C PRO A 288 7.39 -13.49 16.31
N PHE A 289 7.12 -12.85 15.17
CA PHE A 289 6.09 -11.82 15.06
C PHE A 289 5.30 -11.99 13.76
N ARG A 290 4.15 -11.32 13.67
CA ARG A 290 3.37 -11.34 12.43
C ARG A 290 4.03 -10.40 11.42
N GLY A 291 4.75 -10.96 10.46
CA GLY A 291 5.37 -10.17 9.39
C GLY A 291 6.55 -10.87 8.73
N TRP A 292 7.48 -10.06 8.23
CA TRP A 292 8.65 -10.54 7.50
C TRP A 292 9.93 -9.86 7.96
N VAL A 293 11.06 -10.50 7.68
CA VAL A 293 12.38 -9.90 7.71
C VAL A 293 12.80 -9.57 6.28
N LEU A 294 13.09 -8.30 6.00
CA LEU A 294 13.55 -7.85 4.70
C LEU A 294 15.08 -8.05 4.61
N ARG A 295 15.53 -9.07 3.87
CA ARG A 295 16.95 -9.19 3.50
C ARG A 295 17.23 -8.28 2.31
N VAL A 296 18.25 -7.46 2.46
CA VAL A 296 18.68 -6.49 1.46
C VAL A 296 20.06 -6.89 0.90
N PRO A 297 20.36 -6.57 -0.36
CA PRO A 297 21.70 -6.81 -0.93
C PRO A 297 22.75 -5.89 -0.30
N ASP A 298 24.03 -6.28 -0.36
CA ASP A 298 25.16 -5.47 0.16
C ASP A 298 25.20 -4.05 -0.42
N ALA A 299 24.79 -3.90 -1.68
CA ALA A 299 24.67 -2.61 -2.34
C ALA A 299 23.71 -1.63 -1.63
N PHE A 300 22.74 -2.13 -0.86
CA PHE A 300 21.88 -1.30 -0.01
C PHE A 300 22.64 -0.74 1.19
N HIS A 301 23.51 -1.53 1.84
CA HIS A 301 24.35 -1.04 2.92
C HIS A 301 25.32 0.03 2.41
N ALA A 302 25.93 -0.17 1.24
CA ALA A 302 26.76 0.85 0.59
C ALA A 302 25.99 2.14 0.30
N LEU A 303 24.72 2.03 -0.11
CA LEU A 303 23.84 3.20 -0.29
C LEU A 303 23.59 3.93 1.04
N LEU A 304 23.29 3.22 2.12
CA LEU A 304 23.08 3.86 3.43
C LEU A 304 24.32 4.64 3.90
N LEU A 305 25.52 4.09 3.71
CA LEU A 305 26.77 4.76 4.05
C LEU A 305 27.04 5.99 3.20
N PHE A 306 26.67 5.94 1.93
CA PHE A 306 26.76 7.10 1.05
C PHE A 306 25.80 8.22 1.50
N LEU A 307 24.57 7.88 1.88
CA LEU A 307 23.56 8.86 2.32
C LEU A 307 23.84 9.42 3.72
N ASP A 308 24.49 8.63 4.56
CA ASP A 308 24.77 8.94 5.95
C ASP A 308 26.10 8.30 6.41
N PRO A 309 27.24 8.95 6.17
CA PRO A 309 28.56 8.39 6.48
C PRO A 309 28.77 8.05 7.97
N PHE A 310 27.98 8.67 8.86
CA PHE A 310 28.06 8.44 10.31
C PHE A 310 27.12 7.33 10.79
N HIS A 311 26.43 6.63 9.88
CA HIS A 311 25.46 5.59 10.22
C HIS A 311 26.07 4.45 11.03
N HIS A 312 27.32 4.05 10.73
CA HIS A 312 28.03 3.00 11.46
C HIS A 312 28.22 3.29 12.95
N HIS A 313 28.48 4.54 13.33
CA HIS A 313 28.66 4.90 14.74
C HIS A 313 27.36 4.80 15.53
N ARG A 314 26.21 5.03 14.89
CA ARG A 314 24.89 4.87 15.52
C ARG A 314 24.50 3.40 15.72
N ILE A 315 24.85 2.52 14.77
CA ILE A 315 24.59 1.08 14.91
C ILE A 315 25.52 0.48 15.97
N ALA A 316 26.81 0.83 15.99
CA ALA A 316 27.77 0.34 16.97
C ALA A 316 27.45 0.82 18.39
N GLY A 317 27.12 2.12 18.57
CA GLY A 317 26.76 2.66 19.88
C GLY A 317 25.46 2.08 20.47
N ALA A 318 24.52 1.64 19.63
CA ALA A 318 23.30 0.96 20.06
C ALA A 318 23.53 -0.51 20.49
N ALA A 319 24.63 -1.14 20.04
CA ALA A 319 25.01 -2.48 20.45
C ALA A 319 25.79 -2.49 21.79
N GLU A 320 26.51 -1.40 22.10
CA GLU A 320 27.35 -1.29 23.30
C GLU A 320 26.62 -0.78 24.56
N HIS A 321 25.41 -0.20 24.43
CA HIS A 321 24.56 0.13 25.57
C HIS A 321 23.64 -1.04 25.95
N ARG A 322 24.23 -2.09 26.54
CA ARG A 322 23.51 -3.11 27.32
C ARG A 322 23.90 -2.97 28.80
N PRO A 323 22.96 -2.76 29.73
CA PRO A 323 23.18 -3.07 31.15
C PRO A 323 23.33 -4.57 31.38
#